data_AF-A0A542IYT4-F1
#
_entry.id   AF-A0A542IYT4-F1
#
_cell.length_a   1.000
_cell.length_b   1.000
_cell.length_c   1.000
_cell.angle_alpha   90.00
_cell.angle_beta   90.00
_cell.angle_gamma   90.00
#
_symmetry.space_group_name_H-M   'P 1'
#
loop_
_entity.id
_entity.type
_entity.pdbx_description
1 polymer ?
#
loop_
_entity_poly.entity_id
_entity_poly.type
_entity_poly.pdbx_seq_one_letter_code
_entity_poly.pdbx_strand_id
1 'polypeptide(L)'
;MRIHTLVAVVRTSRAWEQTLTATAKGIAMSIISVDTELLQLKSANVQATVDRISADVQAMKRGLDELQGSWRGAAATNFQALVTEWTITQGKVEASLASINLALASAAATYAQAEQGNTQRFS
;
A
#
# COMPACT_ATOMS: atom_id res chain seq x y z
N MET A 1 -22.94 -5.17 63.50
CA MET A 1 -23.63 -5.47 62.22
C MET A 1 -23.53 -4.25 61.32
N ARG A 2 -22.69 -4.27 60.26
CA ARG A 2 -22.67 -3.36 59.07
C ARG A 2 -21.30 -3.25 58.33
N ILE A 3 -20.46 -4.30 58.33
CA ILE A 3 -19.20 -4.31 57.53
C ILE A 3 -19.33 -5.15 56.24
N HIS A 4 -20.29 -6.08 56.17
CA HIS A 4 -20.44 -6.98 55.02
C HIS A 4 -21.06 -6.32 53.76
N THR A 5 -21.68 -5.14 53.87
CA THR A 5 -22.42 -4.51 52.76
C THR A 5 -21.54 -3.65 51.85
N LEU A 6 -20.44 -3.10 52.36
CA LEU A 6 -19.52 -2.22 51.59
C LEU A 6 -18.61 -2.99 50.63
N VAL A 7 -18.27 -4.25 50.93
CA VAL A 7 -17.37 -5.07 50.11
C VAL A 7 -18.03 -5.49 48.78
N ALA A 8 -19.35 -5.67 48.76
CA ALA A 8 -20.08 -6.05 47.55
C ALA A 8 -20.08 -4.94 46.48
N VAL A 9 -20.24 -3.68 46.90
CA VAL A 9 -20.29 -2.51 46.01
C VAL A 9 -18.91 -2.21 45.38
N VAL A 10 -17.82 -2.38 46.13
CA VAL A 10 -16.46 -2.20 45.61
C VAL A 10 -16.07 -3.33 44.63
N ARG A 11 -16.57 -4.56 44.85
CA ARG A 11 -16.31 -5.69 43.96
C ARG A 11 -17.03 -5.55 42.62
N THR A 12 -18.27 -5.02 42.63
CA THR A 12 -18.96 -4.65 41.40
C THR A 12 -18.23 -3.53 40.66
N SER A 13 -17.57 -2.61 41.40
CA SER A 13 -16.74 -1.54 40.84
C SER A 13 -15.67 -2.04 39.87
N ARG A 14 -14.85 -2.97 40.34
CA ARG A 14 -13.76 -3.51 39.54
C ARG A 14 -14.23 -4.42 38.39
N ALA A 15 -15.40 -5.04 38.53
CA ALA A 15 -15.96 -5.90 37.49
C ALA A 15 -16.42 -5.11 36.25
N TRP A 16 -16.98 -3.91 36.43
CA TRP A 16 -17.37 -3.06 35.30
C TRP A 16 -16.19 -2.30 34.66
N GLU A 17 -15.10 -2.04 35.38
CA GLU A 17 -13.86 -1.48 34.78
C GLU A 17 -13.19 -2.49 33.83
N GLN A 18 -13.15 -3.77 34.21
CA GLN A 18 -12.52 -4.82 33.40
C GLN A 18 -13.26 -5.08 32.08
N THR A 19 -14.60 -5.06 32.09
CA THR A 19 -15.39 -5.26 30.87
C THR A 19 -15.25 -4.09 29.90
N LEU A 20 -15.19 -2.85 30.38
CA LEU A 20 -14.96 -1.66 29.55
C LEU A 20 -13.57 -1.70 28.90
N THR A 21 -12.54 -2.09 29.66
CA THR A 21 -11.16 -2.14 29.16
C THR A 21 -10.98 -3.26 28.13
N ALA A 22 -11.57 -4.44 28.37
CA ALA A 22 -11.52 -5.56 27.42
C ALA A 22 -12.27 -5.25 26.12
N THR A 23 -13.44 -4.61 26.21
CA THR A 23 -14.24 -4.23 25.04
C THR A 23 -13.54 -3.15 24.23
N ALA A 24 -12.99 -2.11 24.88
CA ALA A 24 -12.21 -1.07 24.19
C ALA A 24 -10.97 -1.64 23.50
N LYS A 25 -10.24 -2.55 24.17
CA LYS A 25 -9.08 -3.24 23.60
C LYS A 25 -9.48 -4.10 22.38
N GLY A 26 -10.60 -4.81 22.45
CA GLY A 26 -11.13 -5.61 21.33
C GLY A 26 -11.57 -4.77 20.12
N ILE A 27 -12.25 -3.65 20.37
CA ILE A 27 -12.66 -2.70 19.30
C ILE A 27 -11.43 -2.08 18.64
N ALA A 28 -10.44 -1.65 19.42
CA ALA A 28 -9.21 -1.07 18.87
C ALA A 28 -8.42 -2.09 18.02
N MET A 29 -8.31 -3.34 18.47
CA MET A 29 -7.69 -4.42 17.67
C MET A 29 -8.45 -4.69 16.37
N SER A 30 -9.79 -4.75 16.42
CA SER A 30 -10.60 -4.97 15.23
C SER A 30 -10.42 -3.85 14.19
N ILE A 31 -10.38 -2.58 14.61
CA ILE A 31 -10.20 -1.44 13.70
C ILE A 31 -8.82 -1.47 13.04
N ILE A 32 -7.76 -1.66 13.84
CA ILE A 32 -6.38 -1.71 13.32
C ILE A 32 -6.19 -2.85 12.32
N SER A 33 -6.76 -4.03 12.60
CA SER A 33 -6.72 -5.18 11.68
C SER A 33 -7.41 -4.89 10.35
N VAL A 34 -8.63 -4.32 10.40
CA VAL A 34 -9.43 -3.99 9.21
C VAL A 34 -8.71 -2.95 8.34
N ASP A 35 -8.16 -1.90 8.95
CA ASP A 35 -7.42 -0.86 8.22
C ASP A 35 -6.16 -1.45 7.55
N THR A 36 -5.50 -2.41 8.21
CA THR A 36 -4.30 -3.07 7.68
C THR A 36 -4.64 -3.96 6.47
N GLU A 37 -5.70 -4.77 6.55
CA GLU A 37 -6.16 -5.61 5.43
C GLU A 37 -6.60 -4.77 4.23
N LEU A 38 -7.39 -3.71 4.46
CA LEU A 38 -7.84 -2.81 3.41
C LEU A 38 -6.64 -2.17 2.71
N LEU A 39 -5.63 -1.76 3.47
CA LEU A 39 -4.44 -1.16 2.90
C LEU A 39 -3.62 -2.15 2.07
N GLN A 40 -3.42 -3.38 2.56
CA GLN A 40 -2.73 -4.43 1.80
C GLN A 40 -3.42 -4.67 0.45
N LEU A 41 -4.76 -4.75 0.44
CA LEU A 41 -5.55 -4.87 -0.77
C LEU A 41 -5.33 -3.69 -1.72
N LYS A 42 -5.36 -2.45 -1.20
CA LYS A 42 -5.11 -1.25 -2.01
C LYS A 42 -3.70 -1.24 -2.59
N SER A 43 -2.69 -1.58 -1.79
CA SER A 43 -1.29 -1.69 -2.26
C SER A 43 -1.14 -2.74 -3.35
N ALA A 44 -1.77 -3.91 -3.23
CA ALA A 44 -1.77 -4.93 -4.26
C ALA A 44 -2.40 -4.44 -5.58
N ASN A 45 -3.51 -3.71 -5.50
CA ASN A 45 -4.16 -3.13 -6.69
C ASN A 45 -3.29 -2.06 -7.37
N VAL A 46 -2.56 -1.25 -6.59
CA VAL A 46 -1.60 -0.29 -7.15
C VAL A 46 -0.45 -1.03 -7.82
N GLN A 47 0.09 -2.09 -7.20
CA GLN A 47 1.16 -2.90 -7.81
C GLN A 47 0.72 -3.49 -9.15
N ALA A 48 -0.47 -4.09 -9.22
CA ALA A 48 -1.01 -4.62 -10.47
C ALA A 48 -1.16 -3.53 -11.54
N THR A 49 -1.50 -2.29 -11.14
CA THR A 49 -1.58 -1.15 -12.05
C THR A 49 -0.20 -0.73 -12.56
N VAL A 50 0.81 -0.72 -11.69
CA VAL A 50 2.21 -0.45 -12.05
C VAL A 50 2.70 -1.45 -13.09
N ASP A 51 2.45 -2.74 -12.86
CA ASP A 51 2.89 -3.82 -13.76
C ASP A 51 2.24 -3.68 -15.14
N ARG A 52 0.94 -3.35 -15.19
CA ARG A 52 0.22 -3.10 -16.45
C ARG A 52 0.79 -1.90 -17.20
N ILE A 53 1.03 -0.77 -16.52
CA ILE A 53 1.61 0.42 -17.17
C ILE A 53 3.01 0.11 -17.71
N SER A 54 3.82 -0.65 -16.97
CA SER A 54 5.14 -1.07 -17.44
C SER A 54 5.04 -1.91 -18.73
N ALA A 55 4.10 -2.86 -18.78
CA ALA A 55 3.84 -3.65 -19.98
C ALA A 55 3.37 -2.79 -21.16
N ASP A 56 2.46 -1.84 -20.93
CA ASP A 56 1.94 -0.93 -21.94
C ASP A 56 3.06 -0.03 -22.53
N VAL A 57 3.95 0.48 -21.67
CA VAL A 57 5.13 1.27 -22.08
C VAL A 57 6.08 0.46 -22.96
N GLN A 58 6.37 -0.79 -22.57
CA GLN A 58 7.22 -1.67 -23.37
C GLN A 58 6.57 -2.04 -24.71
N ALA A 59 5.24 -2.24 -24.73
CA ALA A 59 4.49 -2.50 -25.95
C ALA A 59 4.54 -1.30 -26.91
N MET A 60 4.39 -0.08 -26.40
CA MET A 60 4.51 1.13 -27.20
C MET A 60 5.91 1.28 -27.79
N LYS A 61 6.98 1.00 -27.02
CA LYS A 61 8.35 1.00 -27.54
C LYS A 61 8.51 0.01 -28.72
N ARG A 62 8.03 -1.23 -28.57
CA ARG A 62 8.11 -2.23 -29.65
C ARG A 62 7.38 -1.78 -30.91
N GLY A 63 6.15 -1.25 -30.76
CA GLY A 63 5.38 -0.74 -31.90
C GLY A 63 6.06 0.43 -32.61
N LEU A 64 6.74 1.30 -31.86
CA LEU A 64 7.53 2.39 -32.45
C LEU A 64 8.78 1.87 -33.18
N ASP A 65 9.50 0.90 -32.62
CA ASP A 65 10.67 0.27 -33.27
C ASP A 65 10.26 -0.41 -34.61
N GLU A 66 9.12 -1.10 -34.63
CA GLU A 66 8.57 -1.73 -35.84
C GLU A 66 8.22 -0.70 -36.92
N LEU A 67 7.54 0.38 -36.53
CA LEU A 67 7.17 1.46 -37.46
C LEU A 67 8.39 2.18 -38.02
N GLN A 68 9.45 2.36 -37.23
CA GLN A 68 10.70 3.01 -37.65
C GLN A 68 11.32 2.30 -38.87
N GLY A 69 11.25 0.95 -38.92
CA GLY A 69 11.76 0.17 -40.05
C GLY A 69 10.95 0.30 -41.34
N SER A 70 9.72 0.82 -41.26
CA SER A 70 8.80 0.93 -42.40
C SER A 70 8.89 2.26 -43.16
N TRP A 71 9.39 3.32 -42.51
CA TRP A 71 9.43 4.67 -43.12
C TRP A 71 10.77 4.92 -43.84
N ARG A 72 10.73 5.63 -44.97
CA ARG A 72 11.91 6.00 -45.77
C ARG A 72 11.93 7.50 -46.09
N GLY A 73 13.11 8.03 -46.44
CA GLY A 73 13.28 9.43 -46.82
C GLY A 73 13.06 10.39 -45.65
N ALA A 74 12.64 11.63 -45.93
CA ALA A 74 12.48 12.69 -44.91
C ALA A 74 11.50 12.32 -43.76
N ALA A 75 10.52 11.46 -44.02
CA ALA A 75 9.61 10.96 -42.99
C ALA A 75 10.36 10.15 -41.91
N ALA A 76 11.39 9.38 -42.29
CA ALA A 76 12.18 8.58 -41.34
C ALA A 76 12.91 9.47 -40.34
N THR A 77 13.47 10.62 -40.77
CA THR A 77 14.14 11.57 -39.88
C THR A 77 13.17 12.16 -38.85
N ASN A 78 11.98 12.58 -39.27
CA ASN A 78 10.97 13.11 -38.35
C ASN A 78 10.50 12.05 -37.34
N PHE A 79 10.36 10.81 -37.79
CA PHE A 79 9.99 9.70 -36.92
C PHE A 79 11.09 9.36 -35.91
N GLN A 80 12.36 9.40 -36.32
CA GLN A 80 13.50 9.19 -35.42
C GLN A 80 13.48 10.20 -34.26
N ALA A 81 13.13 11.46 -34.54
CA ALA A 81 12.98 12.50 -33.52
C ALA A 81 11.81 12.16 -32.56
N LEU A 82 10.67 11.70 -33.09
CA LEU A 82 9.53 11.26 -32.28
C LEU A 82 9.89 10.07 -31.37
N VAL A 83 10.60 9.07 -31.88
CA VAL A 83 11.06 7.91 -31.10
C VAL A 83 12.05 8.34 -29.99
N THR A 84 12.90 9.32 -30.29
CA THR A 84 13.84 9.88 -29.30
C THR A 84 13.09 10.57 -28.15
N GLU A 85 12.10 11.41 -28.47
CA GLU A 85 11.26 12.06 -27.45
C GLU A 85 10.46 11.04 -26.62
N TRP A 86 9.92 10.02 -27.30
CA TRP A 86 9.25 8.92 -26.61
C TRP A 86 10.17 8.22 -25.61
N THR A 87 11.44 7.95 -25.97
CA THR A 87 12.39 7.28 -25.08
C THR A 87 12.64 8.10 -23.79
N ILE A 88 12.67 9.43 -23.90
CA ILE A 88 12.77 10.33 -22.73
C ILE A 88 11.51 10.22 -21.87
N THR A 89 10.33 10.19 -22.49
CA THR A 89 9.05 10.04 -21.77
C THR A 89 8.95 8.68 -21.08
N GLN A 90 9.32 7.60 -21.75
CA GLN A 90 9.41 6.26 -21.19
C GLN A 90 10.27 6.25 -19.92
N GLY A 91 11.47 6.84 -19.96
CA GLY A 91 12.35 6.91 -18.78
C GLY A 91 11.71 7.63 -17.59
N LYS A 92 10.92 8.70 -17.84
CA LYS A 92 10.18 9.40 -16.79
C LYS A 92 9.07 8.54 -16.18
N VAL A 93 8.38 7.75 -17.00
CA VAL A 93 7.34 6.82 -16.52
C VAL A 93 7.99 5.73 -15.67
N GLU A 94 9.06 5.10 -16.16
CA GLU A 94 9.78 4.05 -15.42
C GLU A 94 10.31 4.55 -14.07
N ALA A 95 10.90 5.75 -14.03
CA ALA A 95 11.35 6.37 -12.78
C ALA A 95 10.19 6.62 -11.79
N SER A 96 9.03 7.04 -12.31
CA SER A 96 7.83 7.27 -11.49
C SER A 96 7.29 5.96 -10.92
N LEU A 97 7.20 4.91 -11.74
CA LEU A 97 6.76 3.58 -11.31
C LEU A 97 7.72 2.97 -10.27
N ALA A 98 9.03 3.13 -10.46
CA ALA A 98 10.03 2.69 -9.48
C ALA A 98 9.86 3.41 -8.13
N SER A 99 9.59 4.71 -8.16
CA SER A 99 9.33 5.51 -6.94
C SER A 99 8.07 5.05 -6.22
N ILE A 100 7.00 4.72 -6.96
CA ILE A 100 5.77 4.15 -6.40
C ILE A 100 6.04 2.80 -5.73
N ASN A 101 6.77 1.90 -6.41
CA ASN A 101 7.12 0.59 -5.85
C ASN A 101 7.93 0.72 -4.55
N LEU A 102 8.89 1.64 -4.50
CA LEU A 102 9.67 1.91 -3.29
C LEU A 102 8.79 2.41 -2.14
N ALA A 103 7.87 3.33 -2.42
CA ALA A 103 6.94 3.85 -1.43
C ALA A 103 6.00 2.76 -0.88
N LEU A 104 5.48 1.90 -1.76
CA LEU A 104 4.63 0.77 -1.36
C LEU A 104 5.39 -0.26 -0.50
N ALA A 105 6.64 -0.57 -0.86
CA ALA A 105 7.48 -1.48 -0.08
C ALA A 105 7.80 -0.90 1.31
N SER A 106 8.12 0.40 1.38
CA SER A 106 8.34 1.12 2.65
C SER A 106 7.09 1.13 3.54
N ALA A 107 5.93 1.41 2.95
CA ALA A 107 4.65 1.34 3.65
C ALA A 107 4.45 -0.06 4.22
N ALA A 108 4.54 -1.11 3.39
CA ALA A 108 4.37 -2.50 3.81
C ALA A 108 5.30 -2.89 4.99
N ALA A 109 6.57 -2.48 4.94
CA ALA A 109 7.53 -2.73 6.02
C ALA A 109 7.12 -2.03 7.33
N THR A 110 6.64 -0.79 7.25
CA THR A 110 6.16 -0.03 8.42
C THR A 110 4.98 -0.72 9.09
N TYR A 111 4.04 -1.26 8.31
CA TYR A 111 2.89 -2.00 8.85
C TYR A 111 3.30 -3.32 9.50
N ALA A 112 4.22 -4.07 8.89
CA ALA A 112 4.74 -5.29 9.49
C ALA A 112 5.40 -5.02 10.87
N GLN A 113 6.12 -3.91 10.99
CA GLN A 113 6.70 -3.49 12.27
C GLN A 113 5.64 -3.05 13.29
N ALA A 114 4.62 -2.28 12.86
CA ALA A 114 3.53 -1.85 13.73
C ALA A 114 2.76 -3.05 14.32
N GLU A 115 2.49 -4.07 13.51
CA GLU A 115 1.80 -5.28 13.95
C GLU A 115 2.63 -6.12 14.92
N GLN A 116 3.93 -6.27 14.66
CA GLN A 116 4.85 -6.92 15.60
C GLN A 116 4.92 -6.18 16.94
N GLY A 117 5.01 -4.84 16.91
CA GLY A 117 5.03 -4.02 18.11
C GLY A 117 3.74 -4.12 18.92
N ASN A 118 2.58 -4.17 18.26
CA ASN A 118 1.30 -4.40 18.92
C ASN A 118 1.21 -5.79 19.54
N THR A 119 1.65 -6.82 18.82
CA THR A 119 1.70 -8.21 19.32
C THR A 119 2.54 -8.29 20.60
N GLN A 120 3.72 -7.66 20.62
CA GLN A 120 4.61 -7.63 21.79
C GLN A 120 4.05 -6.82 22.98
N ARG A 121 3.33 -5.72 22.72
CA ARG A 121 2.73 -4.90 23.80
C ARG A 121 1.59 -5.58 24.53
N PHE A 122 0.93 -6.53 23.87
CA PHE A 122 -0.28 -7.16 24.37
C PHE A 122 -0.16 -8.66 24.62
N SER A 123 1.06 -9.24 24.47
CA SER A 123 1.48 -10.54 25.00
C SER A 123 1.87 -10.45 26.46
#